data_AF-A0A3M7E238-F1
#
_entry.id   AF-A0A3M7E238-F1
#
_cell.length_a   1.000
_cell.length_b   1.000
_cell.length_c   1.000
_cell.angle_alpha   90.00
_cell.angle_beta   90.00
_cell.angle_gamma   90.00
#
_symmetry.space_group_name_H-M   'P 1'
#
loop_
_entity.id
_entity.type
_entity.pdbx_description
1 polymer ?
#
loop_
_entity_poly.entity_id
_entity_poly.type
_entity_poly.pdbx_seq_one_letter_code
_entity_poly.pdbx_strand_id
1 'polypeptide(L)'
;MSVTQKAAANLVRHTARQQVPALRQSAAIQQTRTRADASTTTNASFKSPFHRGESSHQDTTVIPSFKKYRAGSEASNKMFSYFMVGAFGGLSALGAKDTVQNFLVNMSASADVLAQAKVEVDLGAIPEGKNVIIKWRGKPVFIRHRTADEIKEADETDWQKLRDPQPDSARV
;
A
#
# COMPACT_ATOMS: atom_id res chain seq x y z
N MET A 1 25.89 42.62 -18.12
CA MET A 1 25.02 41.44 -18.21
C MET A 1 23.81 41.71 -17.34
N SER A 2 22.75 42.20 -17.95
CA SER A 2 21.54 42.76 -17.31
C SER A 2 20.55 41.65 -16.97
N VAL A 3 20.13 41.63 -15.70
CA VAL A 3 19.13 40.70 -15.15
C VAL A 3 17.74 41.22 -15.53
N THR A 4 16.99 40.46 -16.32
CA THR A 4 15.61 40.80 -16.70
C THR A 4 14.63 40.06 -15.80
N GLN A 5 13.99 40.82 -14.92
CA GLN A 5 12.94 40.40 -14.00
C GLN A 5 11.59 40.47 -14.75
N LYS A 6 10.90 39.35 -14.96
CA LYS A 6 9.55 39.31 -15.57
C LYS A 6 8.49 39.43 -14.47
N ALA A 7 7.80 40.57 -14.43
CA ALA A 7 6.59 40.77 -13.63
C ALA A 7 5.37 40.24 -14.40
N ALA A 8 4.58 39.38 -13.76
CA ALA A 8 3.30 38.90 -14.26
C ALA A 8 2.20 39.90 -13.85
N ALA A 9 1.52 40.49 -14.82
CA ALA A 9 0.36 41.35 -14.61
C ALA A 9 -0.93 40.51 -14.63
N ASN A 10 -1.69 40.54 -13.53
CA ASN A 10 -3.05 40.01 -13.42
C ASN A 10 -4.01 40.90 -14.21
N LEU A 11 -4.67 40.35 -15.24
CA LEU A 11 -5.77 41.01 -15.93
C LEU A 11 -7.12 40.44 -15.46
N VAL A 12 -7.96 41.35 -15.02
CA VAL A 12 -9.27 41.15 -14.38
C VAL A 12 -10.39 41.00 -15.42
N ARG A 13 -11.22 39.97 -15.22
CA ARG A 13 -12.66 39.79 -15.56
C ARG A 13 -13.17 40.29 -16.92
N HIS A 14 -13.72 39.37 -17.71
CA HIS A 14 -14.99 39.58 -18.41
C HIS A 14 -15.82 38.29 -18.44
N THR A 15 -16.99 38.32 -17.79
CA THR A 15 -18.03 37.30 -17.88
C THR A 15 -18.84 37.55 -19.15
N ALA A 16 -18.65 36.74 -20.20
CA ALA A 16 -19.49 36.77 -21.38
C ALA A 16 -20.80 36.01 -21.11
N ARG A 17 -21.91 36.74 -21.14
CA ARG A 17 -23.28 36.24 -21.01
C ARG A 17 -23.68 35.61 -22.34
N GLN A 18 -23.65 34.28 -22.43
CA GLN A 18 -24.05 33.57 -23.65
C GLN A 18 -25.59 33.49 -23.73
N GLN A 19 -26.17 34.12 -24.76
CA GLN A 19 -27.60 34.03 -25.07
C GLN A 19 -27.91 32.67 -25.71
N VAL A 20 -28.92 31.98 -25.18
CA VAL A 20 -29.43 30.70 -25.67
C VAL A 20 -30.48 30.98 -26.75
N PRO A 21 -30.40 30.40 -27.96
CA PRO A 21 -31.47 30.53 -28.94
C PRO A 21 -32.69 29.68 -28.50
N ALA A 22 -33.84 30.33 -28.38
CA ALA A 22 -35.12 29.68 -28.14
C ALA A 22 -35.58 28.94 -29.41
N LEU A 23 -35.28 27.63 -29.49
CA LEU A 23 -35.84 26.74 -30.49
C LEU A 23 -37.27 26.37 -30.10
N ARG A 24 -38.26 27.08 -30.64
CA ARG A 24 -39.65 26.65 -30.66
C ARG A 24 -39.78 25.51 -31.68
N GLN A 25 -39.67 24.27 -31.23
CA GLN A 25 -40.10 23.11 -32.01
C GLN A 25 -41.57 22.83 -31.72
N SER A 26 -42.45 23.34 -32.57
CA SER A 26 -43.83 22.85 -32.68
C SER A 26 -43.81 21.56 -33.50
N ALA A 27 -43.62 20.42 -32.83
CA ALA A 27 -43.91 19.13 -33.44
C ALA A 27 -45.43 18.92 -33.36
N ALA A 28 -46.12 19.08 -34.50
CA ALA A 28 -47.48 18.64 -34.64
C ALA A 28 -47.53 17.11 -34.49
N ILE A 29 -48.14 16.62 -33.41
CA ILE A 29 -48.45 15.20 -33.25
C ILE A 29 -49.61 14.88 -34.20
N GLN A 30 -49.28 14.40 -35.40
CA GLN A 30 -50.28 13.85 -36.31
C GLN A 30 -50.64 12.44 -35.83
N GLN A 31 -51.67 12.34 -34.98
CA GLN A 31 -52.29 11.07 -34.58
C GLN A 31 -52.95 10.42 -35.81
N THR A 32 -52.28 9.50 -36.48
CA THR A 32 -52.94 8.55 -37.39
C THR A 32 -53.60 7.46 -36.56
N ARG A 33 -54.89 7.66 -36.24
CA ARG A 33 -55.74 6.59 -35.71
C ARG A 33 -56.13 5.67 -36.86
N THR A 34 -55.34 4.62 -37.11
CA THR A 34 -55.83 3.47 -37.87
C THR A 34 -56.78 2.69 -36.97
N ARG A 35 -58.09 2.87 -37.18
CA ARG A 35 -59.09 1.91 -36.68
C ARG A 35 -58.88 0.61 -37.44
N ALA A 36 -58.20 -0.35 -36.83
CA ALA A 36 -58.18 -1.72 -37.31
C ALA A 36 -59.44 -2.42 -36.83
N ASP A 37 -60.17 -2.92 -37.81
CA ASP A 37 -61.41 -3.67 -37.72
C ASP A 37 -61.23 -4.98 -36.94
N ALA A 38 -62.28 -5.36 -36.20
CA ALA A 38 -62.31 -6.52 -35.34
C ALA A 38 -62.76 -7.75 -36.15
N SER A 39 -61.84 -8.67 -36.46
CA SER A 39 -62.14 -10.11 -36.64
C SER A 39 -60.94 -10.88 -37.18
N THR A 40 -60.00 -11.24 -36.31
CA THR A 40 -59.19 -12.44 -36.51
C THR A 40 -58.82 -13.01 -35.15
N THR A 41 -59.43 -14.14 -34.82
CA THR A 41 -59.19 -14.93 -33.62
C THR A 41 -57.74 -15.39 -33.59
N THR A 42 -56.87 -14.60 -32.93
CA THR A 42 -55.60 -15.08 -32.41
C THR A 42 -55.64 -14.82 -30.91
N ASN A 43 -55.54 -15.88 -30.12
CA ASN A 43 -55.44 -15.78 -28.66
C ASN A 43 -54.08 -15.19 -28.28
N ALA A 44 -53.84 -13.92 -28.63
CA ALA A 44 -52.67 -13.16 -28.21
C ALA A 44 -52.96 -12.59 -26.81
N SER A 45 -52.75 -13.42 -25.79
CA SER A 45 -52.71 -12.97 -24.40
C SER A 45 -51.44 -12.13 -24.21
N PHE A 46 -51.58 -10.80 -24.22
CA PHE A 46 -50.54 -9.91 -23.74
C PHE A 46 -50.44 -10.05 -22.22
N LYS A 47 -49.56 -10.96 -21.75
CA LYS A 47 -49.28 -11.10 -20.32
C LYS A 47 -48.41 -9.93 -19.86
N SER A 48 -49.03 -8.96 -19.18
CA SER A 48 -48.27 -7.91 -18.52
C SER A 48 -47.42 -8.50 -17.38
N PRO A 49 -46.17 -8.03 -17.18
CA PRO A 49 -45.33 -8.47 -16.06
C PRO A 49 -45.83 -7.94 -14.70
N PHE A 50 -46.91 -7.15 -14.72
CA PHE A 50 -47.59 -6.60 -13.55
C PHE A 50 -49.07 -7.00 -13.65
N HIS A 51 -49.40 -8.26 -13.38
CA HIS A 51 -50.80 -8.69 -13.26
C HIS A 51 -51.39 -8.13 -11.96
N ARG A 52 -52.28 -7.15 -12.07
CA ARG A 52 -53.27 -6.80 -11.04
C ARG A 52 -54.63 -7.18 -11.60
N GLY A 53 -54.99 -8.47 -11.53
CA GLY A 53 -56.24 -8.97 -12.10
C GLY A 53 -56.78 -10.20 -11.37
N GLU A 54 -57.89 -9.97 -10.65
CA GLU A 54 -58.97 -10.89 -10.26
C GLU A 54 -58.76 -12.05 -9.27
N SER A 55 -57.54 -12.35 -8.80
CA SER A 55 -57.38 -13.24 -7.64
C SER A 55 -56.41 -12.66 -6.60
N SER A 56 -56.67 -12.92 -5.32
CA SER A 56 -55.99 -12.32 -4.16
C SER A 56 -54.53 -12.72 -3.99
N HIS A 57 -53.92 -13.42 -4.96
CA HIS A 57 -52.54 -13.88 -4.92
C HIS A 57 -51.74 -13.33 -6.11
N GLN A 58 -50.60 -12.70 -5.82
CA GLN A 58 -49.64 -12.24 -6.82
C GLN A 58 -49.04 -13.46 -7.53
N ASP A 59 -49.24 -13.59 -8.83
CA ASP A 59 -48.62 -14.66 -9.62
C ASP A 59 -47.14 -14.34 -9.84
N THR A 60 -46.29 -14.86 -8.94
CA THR A 60 -44.82 -14.71 -8.97
C THR A 60 -44.15 -15.70 -9.93
N THR A 61 -44.94 -16.48 -10.69
CA THR A 61 -44.45 -17.59 -11.51
C THR A 61 -43.91 -17.15 -12.89
N VAL A 62 -44.02 -15.86 -13.23
CA VAL A 62 -43.54 -15.32 -14.52
C VAL A 62 -42.14 -14.70 -14.37
N ILE A 63 -41.10 -15.52 -14.58
CA ILE A 63 -39.70 -15.08 -14.51
C ILE A 63 -39.24 -14.55 -15.89
N PRO A 64 -38.65 -13.35 -15.99
CA PRO A 64 -38.12 -12.83 -17.26
C PRO A 64 -36.92 -13.63 -17.76
N SER A 65 -36.69 -13.65 -19.08
CA SER A 65 -35.61 -14.45 -19.67
C SER A 65 -34.23 -13.81 -19.46
N PHE A 66 -33.34 -14.51 -18.74
CA PHE A 66 -31.94 -14.09 -18.52
C PHE A 66 -30.93 -14.73 -19.48
N LYS A 67 -31.39 -15.30 -20.61
CA LYS A 67 -30.54 -16.05 -21.55
C LYS A 67 -29.32 -15.25 -22.04
N LYS A 68 -29.45 -13.92 -22.19
CA LYS A 68 -28.35 -13.00 -22.57
C LYS A 68 -27.19 -12.97 -21.55
N TYR A 69 -27.48 -13.23 -20.28
CA TYR A 69 -26.50 -13.14 -19.17
C TYR A 69 -26.06 -14.51 -18.66
N ARG A 70 -26.66 -15.59 -19.19
CA ARG A 70 -26.33 -16.94 -18.77
C ARG A 70 -24.98 -17.33 -19.36
N ALA A 71 -24.02 -17.56 -18.49
CA ALA A 71 -22.70 -18.02 -18.89
C ALA A 71 -22.75 -19.50 -19.31
N GLY A 72 -21.92 -19.88 -20.29
CA GLY A 72 -21.99 -21.19 -20.96
C GLY A 72 -21.51 -22.36 -20.11
N SER A 73 -20.21 -22.39 -19.77
CA SER A 73 -19.59 -23.47 -18.98
C SER A 73 -19.42 -23.07 -17.52
N GLU A 74 -20.18 -23.69 -16.63
CA GLU A 74 -20.14 -23.40 -15.19
C GLU A 74 -18.74 -23.61 -14.59
N ALA A 75 -18.05 -24.69 -14.98
CA ALA A 75 -16.73 -25.04 -14.45
C ALA A 75 -15.68 -23.98 -14.82
N SER A 76 -15.62 -23.53 -16.08
CA SER A 76 -14.63 -22.54 -16.51
C SER A 76 -14.87 -21.17 -15.88
N ASN A 77 -16.14 -20.78 -15.71
CA ASN A 77 -16.48 -19.50 -15.08
C ASN A 77 -16.07 -19.49 -13.60
N LYS A 78 -16.33 -20.58 -12.87
CA LYS A 78 -15.90 -20.73 -11.47
C LYS A 78 -14.38 -20.67 -11.36
N MET A 79 -13.66 -21.40 -12.21
CA MET A 79 -12.19 -21.39 -12.21
C MET A 79 -11.62 -20.01 -12.51
N PHE A 80 -12.18 -19.30 -13.49
CA PHE A 80 -11.77 -17.93 -13.80
C PHE A 80 -12.03 -16.97 -12.63
N SER A 81 -13.22 -17.03 -12.01
CA SER A 81 -13.55 -16.21 -10.85
C SER A 81 -12.63 -16.50 -9.66
N TYR A 82 -12.35 -17.78 -9.35
CA TYR A 82 -11.43 -18.15 -8.28
C TYR A 82 -9.99 -17.76 -8.59
N PHE A 83 -9.56 -17.88 -9.84
CA PHE A 83 -8.24 -17.42 -10.25
C PHE A 83 -8.10 -15.90 -10.08
N MET A 84 -9.09 -15.12 -10.50
CA MET A 84 -9.07 -13.66 -10.32
C MET A 84 -9.04 -13.27 -8.84
N VAL A 85 -9.91 -13.88 -8.01
CA VAL A 85 -9.94 -13.62 -6.56
C VAL A 85 -8.64 -14.08 -5.89
N GLY A 86 -8.12 -15.25 -6.27
CA GLY A 86 -6.87 -15.80 -5.74
C GLY A 86 -5.65 -14.96 -6.12
N ALA A 87 -5.56 -14.51 -7.36
CA ALA A 87 -4.48 -13.63 -7.83
C ALA A 87 -4.52 -12.27 -7.12
N PHE A 88 -5.70 -11.65 -7.00
CA PHE A 88 -5.87 -10.39 -6.28
C PHE A 88 -5.58 -10.55 -4.77
N GLY A 89 -6.04 -11.65 -4.18
CA GLY A 89 -5.74 -12.01 -2.79
C GLY A 89 -4.24 -12.21 -2.55
N GLY A 90 -3.54 -12.86 -3.49
CA GLY A 90 -2.09 -13.03 -3.46
C GLY A 90 -1.34 -11.69 -3.47
N LEU A 91 -1.69 -10.79 -4.39
CA LEU A 91 -1.09 -9.44 -4.45
C LEU A 91 -1.37 -8.63 -3.18
N SER A 92 -2.58 -8.72 -2.66
CA SER A 92 -2.98 -8.03 -1.43
C SER A 92 -2.24 -8.56 -0.22
N ALA A 93 -2.01 -9.88 -0.12
CA ALA A 93 -1.22 -10.49 0.94
C ALA A 93 0.25 -10.03 0.90
N LEU A 94 0.86 -9.92 -0.29
CA LEU A 94 2.20 -9.39 -0.45
C LEU A 94 2.28 -7.91 -0.04
N GLY A 95 1.32 -7.09 -0.49
CA GLY A 95 1.27 -5.67 -0.09
C GLY A 95 1.07 -5.49 1.41
N ALA A 96 0.23 -6.31 2.05
CA ALA A 96 0.03 -6.30 3.49
C ALA A 96 1.31 -6.70 4.24
N LYS A 97 1.99 -7.76 3.78
CA LYS A 97 3.27 -8.21 4.35
C LYS A 97 4.32 -7.09 4.29
N ASP A 98 4.50 -6.48 3.13
CA ASP A 98 5.49 -5.42 2.94
C ASP A 98 5.16 -4.19 3.79
N THR A 99 3.87 -3.84 3.90
CA THR A 99 3.41 -2.76 4.77
C THR A 99 3.78 -3.02 6.22
N VAL A 100 3.42 -4.20 6.77
CA VAL A 100 3.74 -4.58 8.15
C VAL A 100 5.26 -4.63 8.36
N GLN A 101 5.99 -5.20 7.41
CA GLN A 101 7.45 -5.28 7.49
C GLN A 101 8.09 -3.89 7.54
N ASN A 102 7.64 -2.95 6.72
CA ASN A 102 8.15 -1.58 6.73
C ASN A 102 7.90 -0.88 8.07
N PHE A 103 6.74 -1.07 8.69
CA PHE A 103 6.49 -0.54 10.03
C PHE A 103 7.43 -1.15 11.07
N LEU A 104 7.67 -2.46 11.02
CA LEU A 104 8.58 -3.15 11.94
C LEU A 104 10.03 -2.69 11.75
N VAL A 105 10.50 -2.58 10.51
CA VAL A 105 11.85 -2.10 10.21
C VAL A 105 12.02 -0.64 10.62
N ASN A 106 11.00 0.20 10.45
CA ASN A 106 11.02 1.59 10.90
C ASN A 106 11.13 1.74 12.43
N MET A 107 10.60 0.78 13.19
CA MET A 107 10.77 0.74 14.65
C MET A 107 12.07 0.03 15.09
N SER A 108 12.77 -0.64 14.17
CA SER A 108 14.04 -1.31 14.45
C SER A 108 15.21 -0.31 14.48
N ALA A 109 16.42 -0.80 14.81
CA ALA A 109 17.60 0.05 14.90
C ALA A 109 17.82 0.83 13.59
N SER A 110 17.82 2.15 13.67
CA SER A 110 18.01 3.04 12.52
C SER A 110 19.44 2.94 11.98
N ALA A 111 19.61 3.29 10.71
CA ALA A 111 20.90 3.24 10.03
C ALA A 111 22.02 4.04 10.75
N ASP A 112 21.67 5.13 11.43
CA ASP A 112 22.63 5.94 12.19
C ASP A 112 23.15 5.20 13.44
N VAL A 113 22.30 4.45 14.13
CA VAL A 113 22.72 3.59 15.26
C VAL A 113 23.59 2.43 14.78
N LEU A 114 23.29 1.87 13.61
CA LEU A 114 24.12 0.86 12.97
C LEU A 114 25.46 1.43 12.46
N ALA A 115 25.47 2.67 11.98
CA ALA A 115 26.71 3.37 11.62
C ALA A 115 27.60 3.58 12.84
N GLN A 116 27.02 3.90 14.00
CA GLN A 116 27.73 3.98 15.29
C GLN A 116 28.18 2.62 15.85
N ALA A 117 27.87 1.49 15.18
CA ALA A 117 28.30 0.17 15.64
C ALA A 117 29.81 -0.06 15.44
N LYS A 118 30.47 0.70 14.57
CA LYS A 118 31.92 0.64 14.37
C LYS A 118 32.54 2.00 14.63
N VAL A 119 33.54 2.04 15.48
CA VAL A 119 34.32 3.24 15.79
C VAL A 119 35.77 2.91 15.48
N GLU A 120 36.36 3.67 14.58
CA GLU A 120 37.79 3.58 14.27
C GLU A 120 38.55 4.45 15.26
N VAL A 121 39.58 3.88 15.88
CA VAL A 121 40.46 4.56 16.83
C VAL A 121 41.87 4.45 16.29
N ASP A 122 42.55 5.59 16.14
CA ASP A 122 43.96 5.62 15.79
C ASP A 122 44.80 5.18 17.00
N LEU A 123 45.52 4.06 16.84
CA LEU A 123 46.38 3.50 17.87
C LEU A 123 47.70 4.30 18.01
N GLY A 124 48.15 4.98 16.95
CA GLY A 124 49.40 5.76 16.97
C GLY A 124 49.28 7.05 17.77
N ALA A 125 48.06 7.59 17.91
CA ALA A 125 47.78 8.77 18.70
C ALA A 125 47.79 8.54 20.22
N ILE A 126 47.78 7.27 20.67
CA ILE A 126 47.72 6.91 22.09
C ILE A 126 49.13 6.59 22.59
N PRO A 127 49.76 7.47 23.40
CA PRO A 127 51.07 7.17 23.97
C PRO A 127 50.99 6.03 24.99
N GLU A 128 52.10 5.31 25.15
CA GLU A 128 52.24 4.22 26.12
C GLU A 128 51.94 4.68 27.57
N GLY A 129 51.36 3.77 28.36
CA GLY A 129 51.01 3.99 29.76
C GLY A 129 49.75 4.83 30.00
N LYS A 130 49.08 5.34 28.97
CA LYS A 130 47.84 6.12 29.09
C LYS A 130 46.58 5.29 28.82
N ASN A 131 45.47 5.70 29.47
CA ASN A 131 44.13 5.18 29.24
C ASN A 131 43.29 6.22 28.50
N VAL A 132 42.52 5.73 27.52
CA VAL A 132 41.52 6.50 26.79
C VAL A 132 40.16 5.85 27.00
N ILE A 133 39.13 6.68 27.20
CA ILE A 133 37.74 6.23 27.34
C ILE A 133 36.98 6.73 26.12
N ILE A 134 36.37 5.81 25.39
CA ILE A 134 35.51 6.13 24.25
C ILE A 134 34.10 5.60 24.49
N LYS A 135 33.10 6.26 23.92
CA LYS A 135 31.72 5.78 23.95
C LYS A 135 31.46 4.91 22.72
N TRP A 136 31.19 3.62 22.94
CA TRP A 136 30.83 2.67 21.88
C TRP A 136 29.46 2.05 22.17
N ARG A 137 28.52 2.17 21.21
CA ARG A 137 27.13 1.68 21.35
C ARG A 137 26.44 2.11 22.66
N GLY A 138 26.73 3.32 23.14
CA GLY A 138 26.20 3.86 24.39
C GLY A 138 26.86 3.35 25.67
N LYS A 139 27.86 2.47 25.56
CA LYS A 139 28.66 1.95 26.68
C LYS A 139 30.07 2.54 26.67
N PRO A 140 30.69 2.78 27.84
CA PRO A 140 32.09 3.19 27.89
C PRO A 140 32.99 1.99 27.56
N VAL A 141 33.94 2.19 26.65
CA VAL A 141 35.02 1.24 26.34
C VAL A 141 36.33 1.86 26.77
N PHE A 142 37.12 1.09 27.52
CA PHE A 142 38.42 1.49 28.05
C PHE A 142 39.51 0.92 27.15
N ILE A 143 40.38 1.78 26.63
CA ILE A 143 41.52 1.41 25.81
C ILE A 143 42.78 1.84 26.56
N ARG A 144 43.72 0.93 26.76
CA ARG A 144 45.02 1.22 27.41
C ARG A 144 46.15 0.73 26.51
N HIS A 145 47.12 1.59 26.26
CA HIS A 145 48.38 1.19 25.64
C HIS A 145 49.33 0.72 26.77
N ARG A 146 49.43 -0.59 26.98
CA ARG A 146 50.24 -1.19 28.06
C ARG A 146 51.74 -1.02 27.80
N THR A 147 52.52 -0.86 28.86
CA THR A 147 53.99 -0.91 28.80
C THR A 147 54.48 -2.37 28.90
N ALA A 148 55.75 -2.60 28.56
CA ALA A 148 56.33 -3.95 28.61
C ALA A 148 56.36 -4.53 30.04
N ASP A 149 56.52 -3.69 31.06
CA ASP A 149 56.57 -4.12 32.46
C ASP A 149 55.19 -4.57 32.96
N GLU A 150 54.13 -3.87 32.55
CA GLU A 150 52.74 -4.23 32.90
C GLU A 150 52.29 -5.53 32.26
N ILE A 151 52.80 -5.85 31.06
CA ILE A 151 52.52 -7.12 30.39
C ILE A 151 53.16 -8.27 31.19
N LYS A 152 54.41 -8.11 31.63
CA LYS A 152 55.09 -9.12 32.45
C LYS A 152 54.39 -9.33 33.79
N GLU A 153 54.00 -8.25 34.47
CA GLU A 153 53.25 -8.33 35.72
C GLU A 153 51.93 -9.10 35.56
N ALA A 154 51.19 -8.84 34.46
CA ALA A 154 49.94 -9.53 34.17
C ALA A 154 50.15 -11.03 33.87
N ASP A 155 51.20 -11.39 33.14
CA ASP A 155 51.53 -12.78 32.79
C ASP A 155 52.09 -13.59 33.98
N GLU A 156 52.84 -12.94 34.87
CA GLU A 156 53.45 -13.58 36.06
C GLU A 156 52.43 -13.82 37.19
N THR A 157 51.28 -13.15 37.15
CA THR A 157 50.23 -13.29 38.18
C THR A 157 49.57 -14.67 38.10
N ASP A 158 49.42 -15.34 39.26
CA ASP A 158 48.73 -16.63 39.38
C ASP A 158 47.21 -16.48 39.11
N TRP A 159 46.83 -16.62 37.85
CA TRP A 159 45.48 -16.46 37.34
C TRP A 159 44.51 -17.55 37.83
N GLN A 160 45.00 -18.69 38.31
CA GLN A 160 44.16 -19.79 38.81
C GLN A 160 43.55 -19.47 40.18
N LYS A 161 44.18 -18.57 40.93
CA LYS A 161 43.71 -18.11 42.23
C LYS A 161 42.64 -17.02 42.13
N LEU A 162 42.42 -16.45 40.94
CA LEU A 162 41.41 -15.42 40.71
C LEU A 162 39.99 -16.04 40.69
N ARG A 163 39.00 -15.23 41.07
CA ARG A 163 37.58 -15.66 41.09
C ARG A 163 37.07 -16.13 39.73
N ASP A 164 37.59 -15.55 38.65
CA ASP A 164 37.32 -15.93 37.26
C ASP A 164 38.67 -16.23 36.58
N PRO A 165 39.08 -17.51 36.53
CA PRO A 165 40.38 -17.89 35.99
C PRO A 165 40.44 -17.67 34.47
N GLN A 166 41.17 -16.64 34.04
CA GLN A 166 41.39 -16.34 32.63
C GLN A 166 42.84 -15.86 32.40
N PRO A 167 43.61 -16.49 31.49
CA PRO A 167 44.94 -16.01 31.15
C PRO A 167 44.89 -14.70 30.34
N ASP A 168 45.92 -13.85 30.44
CA ASP A 168 45.96 -12.56 29.74
C ASP A 168 45.85 -12.74 28.21
N SER A 169 46.49 -13.77 27.66
CA SER A 169 46.47 -14.09 26.22
C SER A 169 45.08 -14.38 25.65
N ALA A 170 44.08 -14.65 26.49
CA ALA A 170 42.70 -14.88 26.07
C ALA A 170 41.81 -13.62 26.20
N ARG A 171 42.34 -12.52 26.75
CA ARG A 171 41.60 -11.28 27.05
C ARG A 171 41.87 -10.16 26.05
N VAL A 172 43.02 -10.20 25.38
CA VAL A 172 43.52 -9.17 24.46
C VAL A 172 43.42 -9.58 23.00
#